data_AF-A0A3G8H416-F1
#
_entry.id   AF-A0A3G8H416-F1
#
_cell.length_a   1.000
_cell.length_b   1.000
_cell.length_c   1.000
_cell.angle_alpha   90.00
_cell.angle_beta   90.00
_cell.angle_gamma   90.00
#
_symmetry.space_group_name_H-M   'P 1'
#
loop_
_entity.id
_entity.type
_entity.pdbx_description
1 polymer ?
#
loop_
_entity_poly.entity_id
_entity_poly.type
_entity_poly.pdbx_seq_one_letter_code
_entity_poly.pdbx_strand_id
1 'polypeptide(L)' 'MNDGSRGTPRIYKGSRIFVATKDVGEKICTGDQFYIDSAHMNHLEVFDNKGRIRAALNLDGSVNEVKTVRAIKEGRRLK' A
#
# COMPACT_ATOMS: atom_id res chain seq x y z
N MET A 1 -1.05 22.70 -4.24
CA MET A 1 -0.09 21.58 -4.06
C MET A 1 -0.75 20.34 -4.60
N ASN A 2 -0.15 19.65 -5.59
CA ASN A 2 -0.66 18.36 -6.05
C ASN A 2 -0.07 17.28 -5.15
N ASP A 3 -0.79 16.95 -4.08
CA ASP A 3 -0.45 15.89 -3.15
C ASP A 3 -0.25 14.58 -3.92
N GLY A 4 0.78 13.80 -3.57
CA GLY A 4 1.08 12.51 -4.24
C GLY A 4 0.06 11.41 -3.97
N SER A 5 -0.90 11.67 -3.08
CA SER A 5 -1.99 10.76 -2.79
C SER A 5 -3.21 11.51 -2.27
N ARG A 6 -4.37 10.85 -2.35
CA ARG A 6 -5.64 11.32 -1.82
C ARG A 6 -6.11 10.38 -0.74
N GLY A 7 -6.39 10.91 0.46
CA GLY A 7 -6.99 10.15 1.54
C GLY A 7 -8.41 9.69 1.21
N THR A 8 -8.78 8.49 1.64
CA THR A 8 -10.14 7.96 1.52
C THR A 8 -10.81 7.92 2.89
N PRO A 9 -12.17 7.85 2.96
CA PRO A 9 -12.85 7.59 4.22
C PRO A 9 -12.70 6.13 4.71
N ARG A 10 -12.12 5.23 3.91
CA ARG A 10 -11.99 3.81 4.28
C ARG A 10 -10.86 3.63 5.29
N ILE A 11 -11.16 2.87 6.35
CA ILE A 11 -10.21 2.41 7.35
C ILE A 11 -10.04 0.90 7.20
N TYR A 12 -8.80 0.44 7.16
CA TYR A 12 -8.46 -0.98 7.14
C TYR A 12 -7.41 -1.27 8.21
N LYS A 13 -7.70 -2.26 9.06
CA LYS A 13 -6.86 -2.66 10.20
C LYS A 13 -6.48 -1.53 11.18
N GLY A 14 -7.25 -0.44 11.21
CA GLY A 14 -6.98 0.72 12.06
C GLY A 14 -6.24 1.86 11.36
N SER A 15 -5.86 1.69 10.08
CA SER A 15 -5.22 2.73 9.27
C SER A 15 -6.12 3.23 8.16
N ARG A 16 -5.99 4.53 7.84
CA ARG A 16 -6.63 5.13 6.68
C ARG A 16 -6.01 4.61 5.39
N ILE A 17 -6.85 4.26 4.42
CA ILE A 17 -6.42 3.94 3.05
C ILE A 17 -6.26 5.24 2.26
N PHE A 18 -5.16 5.33 1.51
CA PHE A 18 -4.86 6.38 0.56
C PHE A 18 -4.86 5.81 -0.86
N VAL A 19 -5.17 6.65 -1.85
CA VAL A 19 -5.05 6.33 -3.27
C VAL A 19 -3.97 7.21 -3.88
N ALA A 20 -3.01 6.63 -4.61
CA ALA A 20 -1.99 7.38 -5.32
C ALA A 20 -2.62 8.19 -6.47
N THR A 21 -2.37 9.50 -6.48
CA THR A 21 -2.88 10.43 -7.52
C THR A 21 -1.88 10.63 -8.66
N LYS A 22 -0.65 10.18 -8.45
CA LYS A 22 0.46 10.09 -9.40
C LYS A 22 1.36 8.94 -8.96
N ASP A 23 2.35 8.60 -9.77
CA ASP A 23 3.37 7.63 -9.36
C ASP A 23 4.19 8.19 -8.18
N VAL A 24 4.44 7.35 -7.18
CA VAL A 24 5.18 7.69 -5.96
C VAL A 24 6.35 6.72 -5.80
N GLY A 25 7.55 7.24 -5.99
CA GLY A 25 8.75 6.40 -6.08
C GLY A 25 8.64 5.41 -7.24
N GLU A 26 9.30 4.26 -7.12
CA GLU A 26 9.34 3.24 -8.18
C GLU A 26 8.26 2.16 -8.02
N LYS A 27 7.60 2.08 -6.86
CA LYS A 27 6.79 0.90 -6.47
C LYS A 27 5.31 1.19 -6.25
N ILE A 28 4.89 2.45 -6.22
CA ILE A 28 3.48 2.85 -6.10
C ILE A 28 3.10 3.57 -7.39
N CYS A 29 2.19 2.97 -8.15
CA CYS A 29 1.68 3.58 -9.38
C CYS A 29 0.39 4.35 -9.12
N THR A 30 0.09 5.28 -10.01
CA THR A 30 -1.17 6.02 -10.03
C THR A 30 -2.38 5.07 -9.94
N GLY A 31 -3.29 5.34 -9.01
CA GLY A 31 -4.48 4.52 -8.76
C GLY A 31 -4.29 3.38 -7.78
N ASP A 32 -3.05 3.07 -7.37
CA ASP A 32 -2.82 2.11 -6.28
C ASP A 32 -3.41 2.61 -4.97
N GLN A 33 -3.82 1.66 -4.15
CA GLN A 33 -4.29 1.87 -2.79
C GLN A 33 -3.20 1.44 -1.81
N PHE A 34 -2.94 2.24 -0.78
CA PHE A 34 -1.96 1.87 0.24
C PHE A 34 -2.35 2.37 1.62
N TYR A 35 -1.83 1.70 2.65
CA TYR A 35 -1.96 2.13 4.04
C TYR A 35 -0.71 1.75 4.83
N ILE A 36 -0.45 2.47 5.92
CA ILE A 36 0.60 2.13 6.89
C ILE A 36 0.10 1.03 7.83
N ASP A 37 0.90 0.00 8.06
CA ASP A 37 0.54 -1.06 9.01
C ASP A 37 0.31 -0.49 10.41
N SER A 38 -0.89 -0.66 10.95
CA SER A 38 -1.24 -0.06 12.24
C SER A 38 -0.56 -0.75 13.43
N ALA A 39 -0.10 -1.99 13.27
CA ALA A 39 0.48 -2.77 14.36
C ALA A 39 1.90 -2.32 14.68
N HIS A 40 2.75 -2.15 13.67
CA HIS A 40 4.16 -1.82 13.86
C HIS A 40 4.56 -0.48 13.26
N MET A 41 3.71 0.12 12.42
CA MET A 41 3.94 1.41 11.76
C MET A 41 5.28 1.53 11.02
N ASN A 42 5.83 0.40 10.57
CA ASN A 42 7.17 0.32 10.00
C ASN A 42 7.19 -0.07 8.51
N HIS A 43 6.03 -0.30 7.90
CA HIS A 43 5.89 -0.60 6.48
C HIS A 43 4.53 -0.17 5.94
N LEU A 44 4.47 0.02 4.63
CA LEU A 44 3.28 0.28 3.84
C LEU A 44 2.87 -1.01 3.12
N GLU A 45 1.57 -1.28 3.07
CA GLU A 45 1.02 -2.31 2.19
C GLU A 45 0.38 -1.65 0.98
N VAL A 46 0.84 -2.04 -0.22
CA VAL A 46 0.42 -1.46 -1.50
C VAL A 46 -0.41 -2.46 -2.27
N PHE A 47 -1.55 -2.01 -2.76
CA PHE A 47 -2.54 -2.78 -3.51
C PHE A 47 -2.85 -2.08 -4.82
N ASP A 48 -3.18 -2.85 -5.86
CA ASP A 48 -3.66 -2.29 -7.11
C ASP A 48 -5.06 -1.67 -6.95
N ASN A 49 -5.54 -1.02 -8.01
CA ASN A 49 -6.89 -0.45 -8.05
C ASN A 49 -8.02 -1.50 -7.92
N LYS A 50 -7.72 -2.79 -8.13
CA LYS A 50 -8.62 -3.93 -7.92
C LYS A 50 -8.49 -4.54 -6.51
N GLY A 51 -7.68 -3.94 -5.65
CA GLY A 51 -7.43 -4.36 -4.28
C GLY A 51 -6.54 -5.60 -4.17
N ARG A 52 -5.77 -5.99 -5.18
CA ARG A 52 -4.82 -7.10 -5.11
C ARG A 52 -3.49 -6.60 -4.56
N ILE A 53 -2.85 -7.36 -3.67
CA ILE A 53 -1.55 -6.97 -3.14
C ILE A 53 -0.51 -6.85 -4.27
N ARG A 54 0.23 -5.75 -4.26
CA ARG A 54 1.37 -5.49 -5.15
C ARG A 54 2.69 -5.69 -4.42
N ALA A 55 2.85 -5.03 -3.28
CA ALA A 55 4.09 -5.06 -2.49
C ALA A 55 3.84 -4.66 -1.04
N ALA A 56 4.70 -5.14 -0.15
CA ALA A 56 4.93 -4.53 1.16
C ALA A 56 6.23 -3.72 1.07
N LEU A 57 6.18 -2.43 1.42
CA LEU A 57 7.32 -1.51 1.35
C LEU A 57 7.74 -1.09 2.75
N ASN A 58 9.03 -1.12 3.04
CA ASN A 58 9.58 -0.48 4.24
C ASN A 58 9.46 1.05 4.10
N LEU A 59 9.60 1.79 5.22
CA LEU A 59 9.45 3.26 5.21
C LEU A 59 10.54 4.00 4.40
N ASP A 60 11.69 3.36 4.16
CA ASP A 60 12.74 3.86 3.28
C ASP A 60 12.43 3.63 1.78
N GLY A 61 11.30 2.98 1.47
CA GLY A 61 10.85 2.68 0.11
C GLY A 61 11.35 1.35 -0.44
N SER A 62 12.21 0.61 0.30
CA SER A 62 12.67 -0.72 -0.11
C SER A 62 11.56 -1.76 -0.04
N VAL A 63 11.59 -2.76 -0.92
CA VAL A 63 10.57 -3.83 -0.92
C VAL A 63 10.89 -4.84 0.18
N ASN A 64 9.91 -5.17 1.00
CA ASN A 64 9.97 -6.32 1.90
C ASN A 64 9.62 -7.59 1.11
N GLU A 65 10.63 -8.20 0.48
CA GLU A 65 10.46 -9.31 -0.46
C GLU A 65 9.76 -10.51 0.17
N VAL A 66 10.23 -10.95 1.34
CA VAL A 66 9.67 -12.10 2.07
C VAL A 66 8.17 -11.91 2.33
N LYS A 67 7.79 -10.72 2.81
CA LYS A 67 6.39 -10.41 3.09
C LYS A 67 5.56 -10.29 1.82
N THR A 68 6.13 -9.70 0.78
CA THR A 68 5.46 -9.53 -0.52
C THR A 68 5.15 -10.87 -1.16
N VAL A 69 6.14 -11.76 -1.26
CA VAL A 69 5.97 -13.11 -1.82
C VAL A 69 4.92 -13.90 -1.06
N ARG A 70 4.96 -13.84 0.28
CA ARG A 70 3.96 -14.49 1.13
C ARG A 70 2.56 -13.94 0.87
N ALA A 71 2.38 -12.62 0.85
CA ALA A 71 1.07 -12.01 0.65
C ALA A 71 0.49 -12.29 -0.75
N ILE A 72 1.34 -12.34 -1.78
CA ILE A 72 0.95 -12.75 -3.14
C ILE A 72 0.50 -14.20 -3.15
N LYS A 73 1.27 -15.11 -2.51
CA LYS A 73 0.93 -16.54 -2.41
C LYS A 73 -0.37 -16.79 -1.66
N GLU A 74 -0.64 -16.00 -0.62
CA GLU A 74 -1.89 -16.02 0.15
C GLU A 74 -3.07 -15.38 -0.63
N GLY A 75 -2.81 -14.75 -1.78
CA GLY A 75 -3.84 -14.08 -2.59
C GLY A 75 -4.45 -12.88 -1.88
N ARG A 76 -3.67 -12.18 -1.05
CA ARG A 76 -4.17 -11.14 -0.16
C ARG A 76 -4.85 -10.00 -0.93
N ARG A 77 -6.01 -9.58 -0.43
CA ARG A 77 -6.80 -8.48 -1.00
C ARG A 77 -7.24 -7.45 0.02
N LEU A 78 -7.29 -6.21 -0.42
CA LEU A 78 -7.91 -5.09 0.28
C LEU A 78 -9.42 -5.13 0.04
N LYS A 79 -10.17 -5.61 1.04
CA LYS A 79 -11.63 -5.60 1.05
C LYS A 79 -12.12 -4.27 1.62
#